data_AF-A0A1G1WCC1-F1
#
_entry.id   AF-A0A1G1WCC1-F1
#
_cell.length_a   1.000
_cell.length_b   1.000
_cell.length_c   1.000
_cell.angle_alpha   90.00
_cell.angle_beta   90.00
_cell.angle_gamma   90.00
#
_symmetry.space_group_name_H-M   'P 1'
#
loop_
_entity.id
_entity.type
_entity.pdbx_description
1 polymer ?
#
loop_
_entity_poly.entity_id
_entity_poly.type
_entity_poly.pdbx_seq_one_letter_code
_entity_poly.pdbx_strand_id
1 'polypeptide(L)'
;MIVIIFIFVAIFFISSPVHAANGNVVINEIYPHPSTGSSEWIELYNNSSNNIDLSNWKIIDLTSSGGESVTTITSGTIEAFRFFVFEFTTAKLNNDGDIVTLKDSSNTVIDSFSYNSSETDRSFARIPDGTGSWTAGQTPTKGASNGTPPSGDETVPPPATGNIVLTEFMPNPDGGNEWAEVFNPQDSEIDIGGWKIDDIEGASSPFPIPAGTKIATRAYLIFSFSGSGKLNNSGDTIRLLNPDGQVVETYSFGETTKGVSFAKDSQGNWQVTNTPTPGTVNKITLPSNPSKATTTKIKNPSDPSLPQTDPINPSSANQPTGNHNLATDSTNSGKVAGVSNEKDRNSNLATLLIAAGLSFLVTAFAWPVIEKYLWKK
;
A
#
# COMPACT_ATOMS: atom_id res chain seq x y z
N MET A 1 61.28 16.32 8.99
CA MET A 1 60.51 15.07 8.83
C MET A 1 59.39 15.10 9.86
N ILE A 2 58.15 15.39 9.45
CA ILE A 2 56.96 15.34 10.29
C ILE A 2 55.94 14.52 9.50
N VAL A 3 55.68 13.30 9.96
CA VAL A 3 54.67 12.41 9.38
C VAL A 3 53.39 12.63 10.18
N ILE A 4 52.38 13.21 9.56
CA ILE A 4 51.05 13.37 10.13
C ILE A 4 50.27 12.09 9.82
N ILE A 5 50.04 11.26 10.83
CA ILE A 5 49.23 10.05 10.73
C ILE A 5 47.78 10.46 10.97
N PHE A 6 46.96 10.44 9.92
CA PHE A 6 45.52 10.56 10.04
C PHE A 6 44.93 9.22 10.51
N ILE A 7 44.51 9.17 11.77
CA ILE A 7 43.72 8.05 12.29
C ILE A 7 42.28 8.24 11.80
N PHE A 8 41.89 7.48 10.78
CA PHE A 8 40.50 7.33 10.38
C PHE A 8 39.78 6.49 11.44
N VAL A 9 39.05 7.14 12.33
CA VAL A 9 38.08 6.46 13.20
C VAL A 9 36.85 6.18 12.35
N ALA A 10 36.74 4.97 11.82
CA ALA A 10 35.50 4.49 11.23
C ALA A 10 34.45 4.37 12.34
N ILE A 11 33.52 5.32 12.41
CA ILE A 11 32.35 5.23 13.27
C ILE A 11 31.41 4.22 12.61
N PHE A 12 31.52 2.96 13.02
CA PHE A 12 30.51 1.96 12.72
C PHE A 12 29.27 2.28 13.54
N PHE A 13 28.21 2.77 12.90
CA PHE A 13 26.88 2.82 13.49
C PHE A 13 26.36 1.39 13.62
N ILE A 14 26.64 0.75 14.76
CA ILE A 14 25.96 -0.48 15.13
C ILE A 14 24.54 -0.05 15.54
N SER A 15 23.60 -0.09 14.60
CA SER A 15 22.18 0.11 14.91
C SER A 15 21.78 -0.97 15.91
N SER A 16 21.68 -0.60 17.19
CA SER A 16 21.19 -1.52 18.20
C SER A 16 19.71 -1.80 17.91
N PRO A 17 19.26 -3.05 17.91
CA PRO A 17 17.85 -3.34 17.70
C PRO A 17 17.03 -2.61 18.76
N VAL A 18 16.05 -1.83 18.32
CA VAL A 18 15.15 -1.11 19.21
C VAL A 18 14.17 -2.14 19.78
N HIS A 19 13.93 -2.10 21.10
CA HIS A 19 12.87 -2.91 21.69
C HIS A 19 11.52 -2.52 21.07
N ALA A 20 10.71 -3.51 20.69
CA ALA A 20 9.37 -3.24 20.17
C ALA A 20 8.54 -2.51 21.25
N ALA A 21 7.92 -1.38 20.90
CA ALA A 21 6.83 -0.87 21.72
C ALA A 21 5.58 -1.74 21.50
N ASN A 22 4.64 -1.69 22.44
CA ASN A 22 3.40 -2.46 22.36
C ASN A 22 2.65 -2.15 21.06
N GLY A 23 2.28 -3.18 20.29
CA GLY A 23 1.64 -3.06 18.98
C GLY A 23 2.57 -2.91 17.76
N ASN A 24 3.89 -2.77 17.95
CA ASN A 24 4.83 -2.74 16.81
C ASN A 24 5.05 -4.10 16.17
N VAL A 25 4.94 -5.18 16.92
CA VAL A 25 4.89 -6.55 16.38
C VAL A 25 3.56 -7.15 16.81
N VAL A 26 2.88 -7.85 15.93
CA VAL A 26 1.63 -8.55 16.25
C VAL A 26 1.66 -9.94 15.65
N ILE A 27 0.80 -10.83 16.14
CA ILE A 27 0.54 -12.11 15.47
C ILE A 27 -0.33 -11.80 14.25
N ASN A 28 0.14 -12.14 13.05
CA ASN A 28 -0.52 -11.83 11.80
C ASN A 28 -1.35 -13.00 11.26
N GLU A 29 -0.81 -14.21 11.36
CA GLU A 29 -1.46 -15.41 10.85
C GLU A 29 -1.10 -16.62 11.73
N ILE A 30 -2.05 -17.53 11.92
CA ILE A 30 -1.89 -18.75 12.71
C ILE A 30 -2.39 -19.92 11.88
N TYR A 31 -1.55 -20.95 11.75
CA TYR A 31 -1.85 -22.19 11.04
C TYR A 31 -1.80 -23.39 11.99
N PRO A 32 -2.91 -23.71 12.67
CA PRO A 32 -2.91 -24.67 13.77
C PRO A 32 -3.19 -26.11 13.34
N HIS A 33 -3.75 -26.34 12.14
CA HIS A 33 -4.24 -27.66 11.73
C HIS A 33 -3.69 -28.11 10.37
N PRO A 34 -2.36 -28.31 10.25
CA PRO A 34 -1.77 -28.86 9.04
C PRO A 34 -2.28 -30.28 8.74
N SER A 35 -2.41 -30.61 7.45
CA SER A 35 -2.43 -31.99 6.99
C SER A 35 -1.14 -32.73 7.37
N THR A 36 -1.23 -34.06 7.42
CA THR A 36 -0.12 -34.93 7.84
C THR A 36 1.16 -34.64 7.04
N GLY A 37 2.26 -34.40 7.76
CA GLY A 37 3.57 -34.11 7.16
C GLY A 37 3.91 -32.62 7.05
N SER A 38 2.98 -31.72 7.39
CA SER A 38 3.24 -30.29 7.51
C SER A 38 3.31 -29.86 8.98
N SER A 39 4.02 -28.76 9.26
CA SER A 39 4.16 -28.19 10.60
C SER A 39 3.13 -27.11 10.86
N GLU A 40 2.71 -26.98 12.11
CA GLU A 40 2.01 -25.82 12.62
C GLU A 40 2.96 -24.62 12.64
N TRP A 41 2.40 -23.42 12.49
CA TRP A 41 3.20 -22.21 12.59
C TRP A 41 2.36 -21.01 13.01
N ILE A 42 3.06 -20.01 13.52
CA ILE A 42 2.53 -18.65 13.61
C ILE A 42 3.39 -17.72 12.76
N GLU A 43 2.77 -16.66 12.27
CA GLU A 43 3.43 -15.57 11.61
C GLU A 43 3.26 -14.30 12.43
N LEU A 44 4.35 -13.56 12.56
CA LEU A 44 4.39 -12.24 13.15
C LEU A 44 4.52 -11.19 12.05
N TYR A 45 3.95 -10.02 12.25
CA TYR A 45 4.15 -8.85 11.39
C TYR A 45 4.69 -7.67 12.19
N ASN A 46 5.67 -6.97 11.61
CA ASN A 46 6.25 -5.77 12.19
C ASN A 46 5.58 -4.51 11.61
N ASN A 47 4.64 -3.93 12.37
CA ASN A 47 3.97 -2.66 12.08
C ASN A 47 4.89 -1.42 12.20
N SER A 48 6.18 -1.57 12.47
CA SER A 48 7.10 -0.45 12.64
C SER A 48 8.07 -0.29 11.47
N SER A 49 8.64 0.91 11.34
CA SER A 49 9.70 1.20 10.37
C SER A 49 11.10 0.82 10.85
N ASN A 50 11.22 0.05 11.94
CA ASN A 50 12.51 -0.37 12.49
C ASN A 50 12.61 -1.90 12.41
N ASN A 51 13.83 -2.41 12.23
CA ASN A 51 14.08 -3.83 12.42
C ASN A 51 14.00 -4.17 13.90
N ILE A 52 13.31 -5.26 14.23
CA ILE A 52 13.07 -5.67 15.61
C ILE A 52 13.73 -7.03 15.83
N ASP A 53 14.57 -7.11 16.87
CA ASP A 53 15.14 -8.36 17.33
C ASP A 53 14.12 -9.14 18.15
N LEU A 54 13.83 -10.37 17.72
CA LEU A 54 12.90 -11.30 18.33
C LEU A 54 13.62 -12.29 19.28
N SER A 55 14.93 -12.14 19.48
CA SER A 55 15.70 -13.00 20.38
C SER A 55 15.10 -12.99 21.78
N ASN A 56 14.83 -14.18 22.31
CA ASN A 56 14.19 -14.45 23.60
C ASN A 56 12.70 -14.03 23.72
N TRP A 57 12.05 -13.65 22.62
CA TRP A 57 10.59 -13.53 22.59
C TRP A 57 9.94 -14.90 22.78
N LYS A 58 8.71 -14.92 23.28
CA LYS A 58 8.02 -16.15 23.68
C LYS A 58 6.66 -16.24 23.01
N ILE A 59 6.36 -17.44 22.53
CA ILE A 59 5.05 -17.85 22.05
C ILE A 59 4.49 -18.79 23.10
N ILE A 60 3.33 -18.45 23.65
CA ILE A 60 2.66 -19.20 24.70
C ILE A 60 1.36 -19.75 24.13
N ASP A 61 1.21 -21.06 24.21
CA ASP A 61 -0.05 -21.77 24.03
C ASP A 61 -0.67 -21.95 25.42
N LEU A 62 -1.90 -21.44 25.58
CA LEU A 62 -2.67 -21.54 26.82
C LEU A 62 -3.87 -22.45 26.58
N THR A 63 -3.86 -23.59 27.25
CA THR A 63 -5.00 -24.50 27.24
C THR A 63 -6.19 -23.89 28.01
N SER A 64 -7.42 -24.25 27.61
CA SER A 64 -8.65 -23.87 28.32
C SER A 64 -8.69 -24.28 29.80
N SER A 65 -7.85 -25.24 30.20
CA SER A 65 -7.65 -25.71 31.58
C SER A 65 -6.61 -24.91 32.39
N GLY A 66 -5.97 -23.90 31.79
CA GLY A 66 -4.98 -23.04 32.44
C GLY A 66 -3.55 -23.59 32.46
N GLY A 67 -3.24 -24.64 31.69
CA GLY A 67 -1.87 -25.09 31.44
C GLY A 67 -1.21 -24.23 30.36
N GLU A 68 0.05 -23.84 30.57
CA GLU A 68 0.83 -23.03 29.63
C GLU A 68 1.96 -23.85 28.99
N SER A 69 2.10 -23.77 27.68
CA SER A 69 3.20 -24.29 26.89
C SER A 69 4.02 -23.12 26.35
N VAL A 70 5.26 -22.96 26.79
CA VAL A 70 6.11 -21.82 26.40
C VAL A 70 7.16 -22.25 25.38
N THR A 71 7.16 -21.59 24.22
CA THR A 71 8.18 -21.73 23.18
C THR A 71 8.97 -20.43 23.06
N THR A 72 10.29 -20.50 23.10
CA THR A 72 11.17 -19.32 22.99
C THR A 72 11.75 -19.21 21.58
N ILE A 73 11.65 -18.03 20.97
CA ILE A 73 12.37 -17.68 19.75
C ILE A 73 13.84 -17.44 20.14
N THR A 74 14.72 -18.37 19.78
CA THR A 74 16.14 -18.31 20.22
C THR A 74 16.91 -17.17 19.56
N SER A 75 16.57 -16.85 18.32
CA SER A 75 17.12 -15.74 17.56
C SER A 75 16.22 -15.43 16.38
N GLY A 76 16.23 -14.19 15.92
CA GLY A 76 15.52 -13.77 14.71
C GLY A 76 15.41 -12.26 14.67
N THR A 77 15.41 -11.69 13.48
CA THR A 77 15.09 -10.27 13.30
C THR A 77 13.93 -10.20 12.33
N ILE A 78 12.88 -9.48 12.70
CA ILE A 78 11.81 -9.12 11.79
C ILE A 78 12.10 -7.72 11.26
N GLU A 79 12.35 -7.63 9.96
CA GLU A 79 12.60 -6.35 9.31
C GLU A 79 11.35 -5.46 9.38
N ALA A 80 11.54 -4.15 9.22
CA ALA A 80 10.45 -3.19 9.13
C ALA A 80 9.40 -3.62 8.11
N PHE A 81 8.12 -3.65 8.50
CA PHE A 81 7.00 -4.01 7.62
C PHE A 81 7.11 -5.39 6.95
N ARG A 82 7.88 -6.31 7.55
CA ARG A 82 8.04 -7.69 7.08
C ARG A 82 7.38 -8.69 8.03
N PHE A 83 7.31 -9.92 7.54
CA PHE A 83 6.79 -11.08 8.26
C PHE A 83 7.93 -11.90 8.86
N PHE A 84 7.65 -12.55 9.98
CA PHE A 84 8.51 -13.59 10.56
C PHE A 84 7.67 -14.83 10.84
N VAL A 85 8.06 -15.96 10.27
CA VAL A 85 7.36 -17.23 10.46
C VAL A 85 8.10 -18.07 11.50
N PHE A 86 7.38 -18.49 12.53
CA PHE A 86 7.85 -19.47 13.50
C PHE A 86 7.13 -20.79 13.29
N GLU A 87 7.88 -21.81 12.84
CA GLU A 87 7.38 -23.18 12.69
C GLU A 87 7.62 -23.99 13.97
N PHE A 88 6.59 -24.68 14.43
CA PHE A 88 6.72 -25.62 15.53
C PHE A 88 7.24 -26.96 15.03
N THR A 89 8.20 -27.54 15.76
CA THR A 89 8.77 -28.86 15.44
C THR A 89 7.89 -30.04 15.91
N THR A 90 6.89 -29.74 16.73
CA THR A 90 5.88 -30.69 17.23
C THR A 90 4.54 -29.98 17.25
N ALA A 91 3.43 -30.71 17.21
CA ALA A 91 2.11 -30.13 17.44
C ALA A 91 2.07 -29.41 18.80
N LYS A 92 1.69 -28.14 18.78
CA LYS A 92 1.57 -27.22 19.92
C LYS A 92 0.17 -26.62 19.96
N LEU A 93 -0.33 -26.16 18.82
CA LEU A 93 -1.59 -25.47 18.69
C LEU A 93 -2.77 -26.45 18.72
N ASN A 94 -3.78 -26.18 19.54
CA ASN A 94 -4.88 -27.12 19.74
C ASN A 94 -6.00 -26.94 18.71
N ASN A 95 -6.34 -28.00 17.97
CA ASN A 95 -7.37 -27.93 16.92
C ASN A 95 -8.79 -27.65 17.45
N ASP A 96 -9.09 -28.04 18.69
CA ASP A 96 -10.39 -27.84 19.35
C ASP A 96 -10.46 -26.53 20.16
N GLY A 97 -9.56 -25.58 19.86
CA GLY A 97 -9.52 -24.25 20.44
C GLY A 97 -8.32 -24.02 21.36
N ASP A 98 -7.80 -22.80 21.30
CA ASP A 98 -6.53 -22.41 21.91
C ASP A 98 -6.49 -20.89 22.13
N ILE A 99 -5.55 -20.43 22.96
CA ILE A 99 -5.18 -19.03 23.13
C ILE A 99 -3.68 -18.90 22.91
N VAL A 100 -3.30 -18.33 21.77
CA VAL A 100 -1.91 -18.04 21.42
C VAL A 100 -1.55 -16.65 21.93
N THR A 101 -0.48 -16.54 22.71
CA THR A 101 0.00 -15.28 23.29
C THR A 101 1.46 -15.03 22.92
N LEU A 102 1.75 -13.84 22.39
CA LEU A 102 3.10 -13.37 22.11
C LEU A 102 3.59 -12.50 23.27
N LYS A 103 4.76 -12.83 23.81
CA LYS A 103 5.47 -11.99 24.78
C LYS A 103 6.84 -11.57 24.26
N ASP A 104 7.27 -10.36 24.59
CA ASP A 104 8.62 -9.90 24.31
C ASP A 104 9.67 -10.54 25.24
N SER A 105 10.94 -10.20 25.03
CA SER A 105 12.06 -10.67 25.85
C SER A 105 11.99 -10.22 27.33
N SER A 106 11.19 -9.20 27.64
CA SER A 106 10.93 -8.70 29.00
C SER A 106 9.70 -9.37 29.64
N ASN A 107 9.06 -10.32 28.96
CA ASN A 107 7.80 -10.99 29.33
C ASN A 107 6.56 -10.08 29.30
N THR A 108 6.62 -8.94 28.61
CA THR A 108 5.44 -8.11 28.33
C THR A 108 4.58 -8.82 27.30
N VAL A 109 3.26 -8.90 27.52
CA VAL A 109 2.33 -9.37 26.49
C VAL A 109 2.25 -8.33 25.39
N ILE A 110 2.55 -8.74 24.17
CA ILE A 110 2.54 -7.91 22.97
C ILE A 110 1.24 -8.09 22.21
N ASP A 111 0.80 -9.34 22.00
CA ASP A 111 -0.43 -9.65 21.30
C ASP A 111 -0.97 -11.02 21.74
N SER A 112 -2.26 -11.26 21.53
CA SER A 112 -2.91 -12.53 21.82
C SER A 112 -4.10 -12.76 20.90
N PHE A 113 -4.33 -14.02 20.54
CA PHE A 113 -5.49 -14.45 19.78
C PHE A 113 -6.05 -15.76 20.32
N SER A 114 -7.37 -15.82 20.45
CA SER A 114 -8.08 -17.03 20.83
C SER A 114 -8.99 -17.52 19.71
N TYR A 115 -9.09 -18.84 19.55
CA TYR A 115 -10.02 -19.49 18.64
C TYR A 115 -10.65 -20.71 19.30
N ASN A 116 -11.84 -21.10 18.83
CA ASN A 116 -12.62 -22.18 19.44
C ASN A 116 -12.51 -23.52 18.68
N SER A 117 -12.06 -23.50 17.43
CA SER A 117 -11.90 -24.68 16.58
C SER A 117 -11.17 -24.31 15.30
N SER A 118 -10.37 -25.20 14.72
CA SER A 118 -9.67 -25.00 13.44
C SER A 118 -10.10 -26.00 12.36
N GLU A 119 -10.09 -25.55 11.11
CA GLU A 119 -10.28 -26.39 9.93
C GLU A 119 -8.92 -26.90 9.42
N THR A 120 -8.87 -28.15 8.96
CA THR A 120 -7.66 -28.72 8.35
C THR A 120 -7.22 -27.90 7.13
N ASP A 121 -5.92 -27.62 7.05
CA ASP A 121 -5.28 -26.82 6.00
C ASP A 121 -5.85 -25.39 5.84
N ARG A 122 -6.44 -24.83 6.91
CA ARG A 122 -6.86 -23.42 6.96
C ARG A 122 -6.16 -22.66 8.09
N SER A 123 -6.01 -21.35 7.87
CA SER A 123 -5.43 -20.44 8.85
C SER A 123 -6.47 -19.46 9.42
N PHE A 124 -6.09 -18.85 10.54
CA PHE A 124 -6.64 -17.59 11.00
C PHE A 124 -5.69 -16.49 10.58
N ALA A 125 -6.20 -15.41 10.00
CA ALA A 125 -5.40 -14.35 9.44
C ALA A 125 -5.96 -12.97 9.83
N ARG A 126 -5.10 -12.00 10.12
CA ARG A 126 -5.50 -10.59 10.23
C ARG A 126 -5.65 -9.99 8.84
N ILE A 127 -6.83 -9.42 8.57
CA ILE A 127 -7.11 -8.74 7.30
C ILE A 127 -7.70 -7.36 7.63
N PRO A 128 -6.99 -6.25 7.35
CA PRO A 128 -5.64 -6.19 6.79
C PRO A 128 -4.51 -6.71 7.69
N ASP A 129 -3.33 -7.02 7.13
CA ASP A 129 -2.17 -7.50 7.90
C ASP A 129 -1.86 -6.52 9.03
N GLY A 130 -1.36 -7.02 10.16
CA GLY A 130 -0.87 -6.19 11.25
C GLY A 130 -1.90 -5.36 12.05
N THR A 131 -3.05 -5.02 11.47
CA THR A 131 -4.04 -4.07 12.03
C THR A 131 -5.49 -4.54 11.94
N GLY A 132 -5.74 -5.50 11.06
CA GLY A 132 -7.07 -5.99 10.75
C GLY A 132 -7.69 -6.88 11.81
N SER A 133 -8.98 -7.12 11.61
CA SER A 133 -9.71 -8.13 12.37
C SER A 133 -9.29 -9.52 11.92
N TRP A 134 -9.36 -10.47 12.85
CA TRP A 134 -9.12 -11.87 12.54
C TRP A 134 -10.23 -12.45 11.68
N THR A 135 -9.82 -13.11 10.60
CA THR A 135 -10.67 -13.86 9.69
C THR A 135 -10.28 -15.32 9.75
N ALA A 136 -11.23 -16.21 10.00
CA ALA A 136 -11.02 -17.64 10.06
C ALA A 136 -11.14 -18.28 8.67
N GLY A 137 -10.66 -19.52 8.57
CA GLY A 137 -10.86 -20.34 7.38
C GLY A 137 -10.19 -19.73 6.15
N GLN A 138 -9.01 -19.12 6.29
CA GLN A 138 -8.26 -18.57 5.16
C GLN A 138 -7.34 -19.62 4.52
N THR A 139 -6.98 -19.39 3.26
CA THR A 139 -5.89 -20.16 2.63
C THR A 139 -4.59 -19.67 3.24
N PRO A 140 -3.72 -20.53 3.77
CA PRO A 140 -2.53 -20.07 4.48
C PRO A 140 -1.57 -19.28 3.57
N THR A 141 -1.10 -18.13 4.06
CA THR A 141 -0.23 -17.18 3.32
C THR A 141 1.17 -17.05 3.92
N LYS A 142 1.71 -18.15 4.43
CA LYS A 142 3.02 -18.24 5.10
C LYS A 142 4.13 -17.39 4.45
N GLY A 143 4.60 -16.40 5.18
CA GLY A 143 5.68 -15.48 4.78
C GLY A 143 5.24 -14.36 3.83
N ALA A 144 3.94 -14.22 3.58
CA ALA A 144 3.35 -13.28 2.63
C ALA A 144 2.10 -12.60 3.23
N SER A 145 1.60 -11.58 2.53
CA SER A 145 0.40 -10.83 2.95
C SER A 145 -0.87 -11.70 2.93
N ASN A 146 -1.75 -11.49 3.91
CA ASN A 146 -3.09 -12.11 4.01
C ASN A 146 -4.12 -11.51 3.01
N GLY A 147 -3.68 -10.70 2.05
CA GLY A 147 -4.52 -10.17 0.97
C GLY A 147 -4.81 -8.67 1.02
N THR A 148 -4.59 -8.02 2.16
CA THR A 148 -4.58 -6.54 2.26
C THR A 148 -3.58 -6.13 3.34
N PRO A 149 -2.58 -5.28 3.06
CA PRO A 149 -1.66 -4.76 4.08
C PRO A 149 -2.30 -3.71 5.01
N PRO A 150 -1.75 -3.41 6.21
CA PRO A 150 -2.38 -2.58 7.25
C PRO A 150 -2.86 -1.20 6.75
N SER A 151 -3.85 -0.58 7.38
CA SER A 151 -4.24 0.82 7.03
C SER A 151 -3.24 1.90 7.48
N GLY A 152 -2.10 1.51 8.07
CA GLY A 152 -0.89 2.35 8.22
C GLY A 152 0.21 1.99 7.21
N ASP A 153 -0.07 1.00 6.37
CA ASP A 153 0.62 0.60 5.16
C ASP A 153 0.04 1.42 4.01
N GLU A 154 0.54 2.65 3.89
CA GLU A 154 0.43 3.40 2.65
C GLU A 154 1.57 2.95 1.71
N THR A 155 1.74 1.64 1.46
CA THR A 155 2.71 1.13 0.48
C THR A 155 2.17 -0.03 -0.36
N VAL A 156 1.07 0.24 -1.08
CA VAL A 156 0.64 -0.63 -2.18
C VAL A 156 1.72 -0.59 -3.28
N PRO A 157 2.31 -1.73 -3.68
CA PRO A 157 3.05 -1.80 -4.92
C PRO A 157 2.11 -1.35 -6.04
N PRO A 158 2.54 -0.45 -6.95
CA PRO A 158 1.66 0.11 -7.95
C PRO A 158 0.91 -0.98 -8.73
N PRO A 159 -0.32 -0.68 -9.21
CA PRO A 159 -1.26 -1.68 -9.69
C PRO A 159 -0.59 -2.66 -10.65
N ALA A 160 -0.79 -3.95 -10.39
CA ALA A 160 -0.38 -5.07 -11.24
C ALA A 160 -1.14 -5.01 -12.58
N THR A 161 -0.81 -4.03 -13.40
CA THR A 161 -1.25 -3.92 -14.79
C THR A 161 -0.47 -4.89 -15.69
N GLY A 162 0.48 -5.65 -15.11
CA GLY A 162 1.44 -6.49 -15.82
C GLY A 162 2.67 -5.73 -16.32
N ASN A 163 2.73 -4.41 -16.16
CA ASN A 163 3.82 -3.57 -16.66
C ASN A 163 4.79 -3.16 -15.54
N ILE A 164 6.05 -2.89 -15.92
CA ILE A 164 7.04 -2.24 -15.05
C ILE A 164 6.55 -0.86 -14.68
N VAL A 165 6.81 -0.46 -13.43
CA VAL A 165 6.31 0.80 -12.90
C VAL A 165 7.46 1.70 -12.45
N LEU A 166 7.38 2.99 -12.76
CA LEU A 166 8.27 4.00 -12.17
C LEU A 166 7.82 4.29 -10.74
N THR A 167 8.68 4.13 -9.73
CA THR A 167 8.28 4.22 -8.32
C THR A 167 8.81 5.44 -7.62
N GLU A 168 10.03 5.84 -7.92
CA GLU A 168 10.67 6.98 -7.29
C GLU A 168 11.70 7.61 -8.23
N PHE A 169 11.89 8.93 -8.16
CA PHE A 169 13.00 9.59 -8.84
C PHE A 169 13.49 10.81 -8.05
N MET A 170 14.79 11.10 -8.16
CA MET A 170 15.43 12.25 -7.51
C MET A 170 16.09 13.15 -8.56
N PRO A 171 15.43 14.25 -8.94
CA PRO A 171 15.95 15.20 -9.93
C PRO A 171 17.05 16.11 -9.37
N ASN A 172 17.11 16.35 -8.06
CA ASN A 172 18.08 17.27 -7.46
C ASN A 172 18.75 16.63 -6.23
N PRO A 173 19.68 15.67 -6.41
CA PRO A 173 20.34 15.01 -5.27
C PRO A 173 21.23 15.99 -4.47
N ASP A 174 21.29 15.84 -3.14
CA ASP A 174 22.25 16.57 -2.29
C ASP A 174 23.64 15.90 -2.30
N GLY A 175 24.15 15.68 -3.52
CA GLY A 175 25.37 14.93 -3.81
C GLY A 175 25.10 13.62 -4.56
N GLY A 176 26.02 13.26 -5.46
CA GLY A 176 25.85 12.12 -6.36
C GLY A 176 25.11 12.47 -7.65
N ASN A 177 24.57 11.44 -8.30
CA ASN A 177 23.86 11.56 -9.57
C ASN A 177 22.35 11.57 -9.35
N GLU A 178 21.63 12.19 -10.28
CA GLU A 178 20.18 11.99 -10.40
C GLU A 178 19.87 10.52 -10.61
N TRP A 179 18.68 10.10 -10.22
CA TRP A 179 18.27 8.72 -10.43
C TRP A 179 16.76 8.58 -10.55
N ALA A 180 16.37 7.45 -11.12
CA ALA A 180 15.02 6.96 -11.17
C ALA A 180 15.00 5.48 -10.78
N GLU A 181 13.91 5.04 -10.18
CA GLU A 181 13.68 3.68 -9.73
C GLU A 181 12.45 3.11 -10.42
N VAL A 182 12.57 1.85 -10.81
CA VAL A 182 11.45 1.06 -11.31
C VAL A 182 11.23 -0.18 -10.45
N PHE A 183 10.00 -0.68 -10.47
CA PHE A 183 9.56 -1.85 -9.74
C PHE A 183 8.94 -2.90 -10.66
N ASN A 184 9.23 -4.17 -10.40
CA ASN A 184 8.56 -5.31 -11.00
C ASN A 184 7.39 -5.78 -10.12
N PRO A 185 6.11 -5.51 -10.49
CA PRO A 185 4.96 -5.95 -9.72
C PRO A 185 4.59 -7.41 -9.91
N GLN A 186 5.26 -8.13 -10.80
CA GLN A 186 4.93 -9.51 -11.15
C GLN A 186 5.49 -10.50 -10.12
N ASP A 187 4.93 -11.72 -10.11
CA ASP A 187 5.40 -12.86 -9.31
C ASP A 187 6.55 -13.64 -9.96
N SER A 188 7.02 -13.18 -11.11
CA SER A 188 8.14 -13.74 -11.86
C SER A 188 9.19 -12.68 -12.16
N GLU A 189 10.44 -13.12 -12.33
CA GLU A 189 11.50 -12.29 -12.91
C GLU A 189 11.09 -11.79 -14.30
N ILE A 190 11.44 -10.55 -14.62
CA ILE A 190 11.17 -9.93 -15.92
C ILE A 190 12.45 -9.33 -16.51
N ASP A 191 12.65 -9.53 -17.81
CA ASP A 191 13.68 -8.85 -18.60
C ASP A 191 13.12 -7.53 -19.14
N ILE A 192 13.80 -6.44 -18.79
CA ILE A 192 13.43 -5.07 -19.17
C ILE A 192 14.48 -4.43 -20.08
N GLY A 193 15.35 -5.24 -20.68
CA GLY A 193 16.29 -4.78 -21.68
C GLY A 193 15.59 -4.08 -22.84
N GLY A 194 16.13 -2.94 -23.28
CA GLY A 194 15.58 -2.15 -24.38
C GLY A 194 14.50 -1.13 -23.96
N TRP A 195 13.98 -1.19 -22.73
CA TRP A 195 13.18 -0.12 -22.16
C TRP A 195 14.01 1.17 -22.03
N LYS A 196 13.33 2.31 -21.87
CA LYS A 196 14.00 3.61 -21.77
C LYS A 196 13.37 4.47 -20.69
N ILE A 197 14.19 5.23 -19.98
CA ILE A 197 13.73 6.33 -19.13
C ILE A 197 14.03 7.62 -19.88
N ASP A 198 13.07 8.53 -19.96
CA ASP A 198 13.23 9.78 -20.70
C ASP A 198 12.78 11.01 -19.91
N ASP A 199 13.21 12.18 -20.37
CA ASP A 199 12.69 13.47 -19.93
C ASP A 199 11.54 13.89 -20.88
N ILE A 200 11.17 15.17 -20.90
CA ILE A 200 10.18 15.67 -21.87
C ILE A 200 10.60 15.35 -23.32
N GLU A 201 9.62 15.05 -24.17
CA GLU A 201 9.89 14.59 -25.53
C GLU A 201 10.75 15.55 -26.35
N GLY A 202 11.84 15.01 -26.90
CA GLY A 202 12.73 15.75 -27.78
C GLY A 202 13.66 16.75 -27.08
N ALA A 203 13.63 16.84 -25.75
CA ALA A 203 14.59 17.66 -25.01
C ALA A 203 15.97 17.00 -24.94
N SER A 204 16.04 15.70 -24.70
CA SER A 204 17.28 14.93 -24.69
C SER A 204 17.15 13.56 -25.35
N SER A 205 18.25 12.81 -25.40
CA SER A 205 18.21 11.39 -25.80
C SER A 205 17.70 10.54 -24.62
N PRO A 206 16.77 9.59 -24.85
CA PRO A 206 16.33 8.67 -23.80
C PRO A 206 17.49 7.87 -23.22
N PHE A 207 17.44 7.64 -21.91
CA PHE A 207 18.37 6.75 -21.21
C PHE A 207 18.00 5.29 -21.52
N PRO A 208 18.85 4.53 -22.24
CA PRO A 208 18.53 3.16 -22.61
C PRO A 208 18.84 2.20 -21.47
N ILE A 209 17.92 1.28 -21.20
CA ILE A 209 18.15 0.16 -20.28
C ILE A 209 18.85 -0.97 -21.06
N PRO A 210 20.05 -1.42 -20.63
CA PRO A 210 20.84 -2.41 -21.37
C PRO A 210 20.09 -3.72 -21.61
N ALA A 211 20.32 -4.34 -22.77
CA ALA A 211 19.77 -5.67 -23.09
C ALA A 211 20.17 -6.71 -22.03
N GLY A 212 19.22 -7.56 -21.62
CA GLY A 212 19.42 -8.58 -20.58
C GLY A 212 19.37 -8.04 -19.14
N THR A 213 18.96 -6.78 -18.96
CA THR A 213 18.68 -6.23 -17.62
C THR A 213 17.42 -6.89 -17.07
N LYS A 214 17.56 -7.57 -15.93
CA LYS A 214 16.44 -8.27 -15.31
C LYS A 214 16.12 -7.73 -13.94
N ILE A 215 14.85 -7.77 -13.58
CA ILE A 215 14.36 -7.44 -12.25
C ILE A 215 13.69 -8.69 -11.68
N ALA A 216 14.16 -9.14 -10.52
CA ALA A 216 13.55 -10.25 -9.81
C ALA A 216 12.08 -9.95 -9.46
N THR A 217 11.32 -11.00 -9.15
CA THR A 217 9.95 -10.86 -8.65
C THR A 217 9.90 -9.88 -7.47
N ARG A 218 8.94 -8.96 -7.48
CA ARG A 218 8.72 -7.96 -6.42
C ARG A 218 9.96 -7.14 -6.04
N ALA A 219 10.91 -6.95 -6.97
CA ALA A 219 12.15 -6.22 -6.73
C ALA A 219 12.16 -4.84 -7.41
N TYR A 220 13.05 -3.98 -6.90
CA TYR A 220 13.32 -2.64 -7.41
C TYR A 220 14.63 -2.61 -8.18
N LEU A 221 14.74 -1.71 -9.15
CA LEU A 221 15.98 -1.44 -9.85
C LEU A 221 16.18 0.07 -10.02
N ILE A 222 17.36 0.55 -9.65
CA ILE A 222 17.72 1.97 -9.68
C ILE A 222 18.59 2.24 -10.91
N PHE A 223 18.28 3.34 -11.60
CA PHE A 223 19.06 3.87 -12.71
C PHE A 223 19.59 5.25 -12.35
N SER A 224 20.91 5.39 -12.33
CA SER A 224 21.58 6.67 -12.08
C SER A 224 21.98 7.35 -13.38
N PHE A 225 21.69 8.64 -13.50
CA PHE A 225 22.02 9.48 -14.64
C PHE A 225 23.31 10.26 -14.37
N SER A 226 24.43 9.79 -14.90
CA SER A 226 25.73 10.46 -14.76
C SER A 226 25.85 11.68 -15.68
N GLY A 227 26.72 12.63 -15.31
CA GLY A 227 27.01 13.81 -16.12
C GLY A 227 26.14 15.01 -15.75
N SER A 228 25.57 15.70 -16.75
CA SER A 228 24.80 16.94 -16.56
C SER A 228 23.39 16.75 -15.99
N GLY A 229 23.03 15.52 -15.60
CA GLY A 229 21.65 15.19 -15.21
C GLY A 229 20.75 14.93 -16.42
N LYS A 230 19.62 14.28 -16.17
CA LYS A 230 18.55 14.02 -17.14
C LYS A 230 17.29 14.86 -16.84
N LEU A 231 17.12 15.31 -15.60
CA LEU A 231 15.89 15.93 -15.12
C LEU A 231 16.15 17.37 -14.66
N ASN A 232 15.36 18.33 -15.15
CA ASN A 232 15.56 19.74 -14.84
C ASN A 232 15.05 20.15 -13.46
N ASN A 233 15.91 20.81 -12.67
CA ASN A 233 15.59 21.25 -11.31
C ASN A 233 14.50 22.34 -11.21
N SER A 234 14.26 23.11 -12.29
CA SER A 234 13.20 24.12 -12.36
C SER A 234 11.84 23.55 -12.73
N GLY A 235 11.75 22.23 -12.92
CA GLY A 235 10.57 21.51 -13.38
C GLY A 235 10.83 20.83 -14.72
N ASP A 236 10.30 19.61 -14.86
CA ASP A 236 10.48 18.75 -16.02
C ASP A 236 9.38 17.67 -16.09
N THR A 237 9.53 16.73 -17.02
CA THR A 237 8.74 15.52 -17.11
C THR A 237 9.65 14.31 -17.11
N ILE A 238 9.34 13.27 -16.34
CA ILE A 238 9.96 11.95 -16.45
C ILE A 238 9.01 10.99 -17.16
N ARG A 239 9.54 10.13 -18.03
CA ARG A 239 8.78 9.16 -18.82
C ARG A 239 9.44 7.79 -18.76
N LEU A 240 8.63 6.74 -18.67
CA LEU A 240 9.06 5.36 -18.85
C LEU A 240 8.49 4.84 -20.17
N LEU A 241 9.36 4.33 -21.04
CA LEU A 241 9.00 3.86 -22.37
C LEU A 241 9.32 2.38 -22.50
N ASN A 242 8.43 1.64 -23.16
CA ASN A 242 8.68 0.25 -23.54
C ASN A 242 9.70 0.17 -24.71
N PRO A 243 10.17 -1.03 -25.10
CA PRO A 243 11.15 -1.19 -26.17
C PRO A 243 10.72 -0.62 -27.51
N ASP A 244 9.42 -0.64 -27.81
CA ASP A 244 8.82 -0.08 -29.02
C ASP A 244 8.75 1.46 -29.00
N GLY A 245 9.12 2.10 -27.89
CA GLY A 245 9.09 3.55 -27.71
C GLY A 245 7.73 4.12 -27.31
N GLN A 246 6.78 3.28 -26.93
CA GLN A 246 5.50 3.74 -26.38
C GLN A 246 5.69 4.17 -24.93
N VAL A 247 5.10 5.30 -24.55
CA VAL A 247 5.08 5.77 -23.16
C VAL A 247 4.16 4.86 -22.35
N VAL A 248 4.75 4.17 -21.37
CA VAL A 248 4.04 3.34 -20.40
C VAL A 248 3.62 4.17 -19.20
N GLU A 249 4.48 5.11 -18.80
CA GLU A 249 4.21 6.01 -17.69
C GLU A 249 4.87 7.38 -17.91
N THR A 250 4.25 8.44 -17.38
CA THR A 250 4.77 9.79 -17.42
C THR A 250 4.37 10.57 -16.17
N TYR A 251 5.23 11.48 -15.71
CA TYR A 251 4.91 12.42 -14.65
C TYR A 251 5.64 13.74 -14.84
N SER A 252 4.92 14.85 -14.70
CA SER A 252 5.48 16.20 -14.78
C SER A 252 5.56 16.81 -13.38
N PHE A 253 6.70 17.43 -13.06
CA PHE A 253 6.98 18.04 -11.77
C PHE A 253 7.47 19.48 -11.92
N GLY A 254 7.30 20.28 -10.87
CA GLY A 254 7.74 21.67 -10.81
C GLY A 254 9.15 21.82 -10.24
N GLU A 255 9.48 23.04 -9.82
CA GLU A 255 10.75 23.33 -9.16
C GLU A 255 11.00 22.41 -7.95
N THR A 256 12.23 21.91 -7.82
CA THR A 256 12.65 21.00 -6.76
C THR A 256 13.84 21.56 -5.98
N THR A 257 13.92 21.21 -4.69
CA THR A 257 15.08 21.50 -3.84
C THR A 257 16.00 20.29 -3.72
N LYS A 258 17.23 20.53 -3.28
CA LYS A 258 18.22 19.46 -3.08
C LYS A 258 17.75 18.42 -2.06
N GLY A 259 18.04 17.15 -2.35
CA GLY A 259 17.77 16.01 -1.48
C GLY A 259 16.31 15.56 -1.42
N VAL A 260 15.45 16.15 -2.25
CA VAL A 260 14.03 15.80 -2.33
C VAL A 260 13.81 14.86 -3.51
N SER A 261 13.11 13.77 -3.26
CA SER A 261 12.64 12.84 -4.29
C SER A 261 11.14 12.98 -4.50
N PHE A 262 10.69 12.49 -5.66
CA PHE A 262 9.29 12.28 -5.97
C PHE A 262 9.06 10.78 -5.93
N ALA A 263 8.15 10.35 -5.07
CA ALA A 263 7.88 8.95 -4.79
C ALA A 263 6.37 8.70 -4.88
N LYS A 264 5.97 7.55 -5.40
CA LYS A 264 4.57 7.14 -5.37
C LYS A 264 4.12 6.76 -3.96
N ASP A 265 2.93 7.21 -3.58
CA ASP A 265 2.16 6.69 -2.45
C ASP A 265 1.44 5.38 -2.80
N SER A 266 0.68 4.84 -1.85
CA SER A 266 -0.07 3.59 -2.03
C SER A 266 -1.19 3.69 -3.07
N GLN A 267 -1.69 4.88 -3.36
CA GLN A 267 -2.69 5.03 -4.39
C GLN A 267 -2.03 5.21 -5.78
N GLY A 268 -0.70 5.10 -5.85
CA GLY A 268 0.09 5.30 -7.05
C GLY A 268 0.21 6.76 -7.46
N ASN A 269 -0.16 7.70 -6.58
CA ASN A 269 0.00 9.12 -6.84
C ASN A 269 1.41 9.57 -6.48
N TRP A 270 1.96 10.46 -7.29
CA TRP A 270 3.26 11.07 -7.01
C TRP A 270 3.17 12.06 -5.85
N GLN A 271 4.03 11.85 -4.86
CA GLN A 271 4.22 12.73 -3.71
C GLN A 271 5.66 13.25 -3.70
N VAL A 272 5.83 14.45 -3.18
CA VAL A 272 7.16 14.99 -2.86
C VAL A 272 7.58 14.47 -1.49
N THR A 273 8.80 13.95 -1.35
CA THR A 273 9.29 13.45 -0.07
C THR A 273 10.74 13.84 0.26
N ASN A 274 10.98 14.06 1.56
CA ASN A 274 12.31 14.26 2.16
C ASN A 274 13.00 12.95 2.56
N THR A 275 12.40 11.78 2.28
CA THR A 275 13.00 10.49 2.59
C THR A 275 13.14 9.68 1.31
N PRO A 276 14.23 9.88 0.55
CA PRO A 276 14.49 9.04 -0.60
C PRO A 276 14.68 7.58 -0.19
N THR A 277 14.09 6.66 -0.95
CA THR A 277 14.01 5.23 -0.61
C THR A 277 14.57 4.30 -1.70
N PRO A 278 15.73 4.61 -2.32
CA PRO A 278 16.25 3.82 -3.43
C PRO A 278 16.50 2.36 -3.06
N GLY A 279 16.00 1.46 -3.89
CA GLY A 279 16.07 0.00 -3.79
C GLY A 279 15.04 -0.60 -2.83
N THR A 280 14.16 0.21 -2.28
CA THR A 280 13.24 -0.19 -1.20
C THR A 280 11.86 0.41 -1.41
N VAL A 281 10.90 -0.02 -0.60
CA VAL A 281 9.54 0.50 -0.65
C VAL A 281 9.54 2.00 -0.29
N ASN A 282 8.77 2.78 -1.04
CA ASN A 282 8.64 4.22 -0.84
C ASN A 282 8.17 4.61 0.56
N LYS A 283 8.77 5.66 1.13
CA LYS A 283 8.31 6.26 2.38
C LYS A 283 8.07 7.75 2.22
N ILE A 284 6.79 8.15 2.27
CA ILE A 284 6.42 9.56 2.12
C ILE A 284 6.56 10.29 3.44
N THR A 285 7.61 11.10 3.57
CA THR A 285 7.74 12.17 4.56
C THR A 285 7.64 13.53 3.88
N LEU A 286 6.60 14.30 4.21
CA LEU A 286 6.39 15.61 3.61
C LEU A 286 7.40 16.64 4.15
N PRO A 287 7.81 17.63 3.33
CA PRO A 287 8.63 18.74 3.81
C PRO A 287 7.93 19.49 4.94
N SER A 288 8.64 19.73 6.05
CA SER A 288 8.12 20.40 7.25
C SER A 288 7.84 21.91 7.07
N ASN A 289 7.58 22.37 5.85
CA ASN A 289 7.18 23.74 5.57
C ASN A 289 6.28 23.78 4.32
N PRO A 290 4.95 23.99 4.45
CA PRO A 290 4.06 24.15 3.31
C PRO A 290 4.16 25.60 2.84
N SER A 291 5.26 25.95 2.19
CA SER A 291 5.30 27.15 1.38
C SER A 291 5.74 26.75 -0.02
N LYS A 292 4.77 26.80 -0.93
CA LYS A 292 4.90 26.78 -2.40
C LYS A 292 4.84 25.46 -3.18
N ALA A 293 4.21 24.40 -2.65
CA ALA A 293 3.64 23.35 -3.51
C ALA A 293 2.13 23.58 -3.68
N THR A 294 1.75 24.41 -4.66
CA THR A 294 0.34 24.57 -5.03
C THR A 294 -0.08 23.37 -5.88
N THR A 295 -0.83 22.44 -5.30
CA THR A 295 -1.55 21.41 -6.05
C THR A 295 -2.69 22.06 -6.81
N THR A 296 -2.43 22.42 -8.07
CA THR A 296 -3.50 22.80 -9.00
C THR A 296 -4.20 21.51 -9.44
N LYS A 297 -5.41 21.26 -8.95
CA LYS A 297 -6.29 20.22 -9.50
C LYS A 297 -6.51 20.50 -10.98
N ILE A 298 -5.92 19.72 -11.87
CA ILE A 298 -6.28 19.70 -13.29
C ILE A 298 -7.53 18.84 -13.45
N LYS A 299 -8.58 19.46 -13.98
CA LYS A 299 -9.85 18.85 -14.35
C LYS A 299 -9.60 17.94 -15.55
N ASN A 300 -9.93 16.66 -15.43
CA ASN A 300 -9.87 15.71 -16.56
C ASN A 300 -10.88 16.12 -17.64
N PRO A 301 -10.52 16.25 -18.93
CA PRO A 301 -11.44 16.65 -19.99
C PRO A 301 -12.10 15.41 -20.60
N SER A 302 -13.26 15.03 -20.09
CA SER A 302 -14.17 14.13 -20.80
C SER A 302 -15.59 14.25 -20.27
N ASP A 303 -16.35 15.22 -20.78
CA ASP A 303 -17.80 15.14 -20.98
C ASP A 303 -18.30 16.28 -21.91
N PRO A 304 -18.88 15.99 -23.09
CA PRO A 304 -19.48 17.00 -23.95
C PRO A 304 -20.92 17.31 -23.48
N SER A 305 -21.06 18.25 -22.54
CA SER A 305 -22.36 18.82 -22.22
C SER A 305 -22.67 20.01 -23.13
N LEU A 306 -23.71 19.81 -23.96
CA LEU A 306 -24.38 20.80 -24.79
C LEU A 306 -24.76 22.06 -23.97
N PRO A 307 -24.61 23.28 -24.51
CA PRO A 307 -25.09 24.46 -23.82
C PRO A 307 -26.61 24.54 -23.90
N GLN A 308 -27.26 24.35 -22.75
CA GLN A 308 -28.68 24.60 -22.53
C GLN A 308 -28.89 26.12 -22.45
N THR A 309 -29.67 26.66 -23.39
CA THR A 309 -30.08 28.07 -23.44
C THR A 309 -31.23 28.34 -22.48
N ASP A 310 -31.21 29.49 -21.81
CA ASP A 310 -32.37 30.08 -21.13
C ASP A 310 -32.45 31.60 -21.42
N PRO A 311 -33.62 32.25 -21.23
CA PRO A 311 -34.33 32.96 -22.30
C PRO A 311 -34.12 34.49 -22.40
N ILE A 312 -34.57 35.00 -23.57
CA ILE A 312 -34.52 36.35 -24.16
C ILE A 312 -35.29 37.44 -23.38
N ASN A 313 -34.76 38.69 -23.32
CA ASN A 313 -35.46 39.95 -23.69
C ASN A 313 -34.50 41.19 -23.77
N PRO A 314 -34.87 42.36 -24.39
CA PRO A 314 -34.26 42.83 -25.65
C PRO A 314 -33.74 44.30 -25.61
N SER A 315 -33.26 44.80 -26.77
CA SER A 315 -32.89 46.19 -27.17
C SER A 315 -31.38 46.30 -27.49
N SER A 316 -30.88 46.87 -28.59
CA SER A 316 -31.44 47.62 -29.73
C SER A 316 -30.42 47.67 -30.90
N ALA A 317 -30.95 47.69 -32.13
CA ALA A 317 -30.45 48.28 -33.38
C ALA A 317 -28.94 48.31 -33.74
N ASN A 318 -28.54 47.58 -34.81
CA ASN A 318 -28.30 48.15 -36.15
C ASN A 318 -27.78 47.08 -37.16
N GLN A 319 -28.42 47.03 -38.33
CA GLN A 319 -28.00 46.43 -39.62
C GLN A 319 -27.10 47.45 -40.39
N PRO A 320 -26.56 47.18 -41.61
CA PRO A 320 -26.58 45.97 -42.47
C PRO A 320 -25.14 45.57 -42.97
N THR A 321 -24.89 44.40 -43.57
CA THR A 321 -25.06 44.09 -45.02
C THR A 321 -24.39 42.74 -45.33
N GLY A 322 -24.89 41.98 -46.31
CA GLY A 322 -24.12 40.89 -46.94
C GLY A 322 -24.91 39.62 -47.27
N ASN A 323 -25.54 39.63 -48.44
CA ASN A 323 -26.45 38.63 -49.02
C ASN A 323 -25.69 37.48 -49.73
N HIS A 324 -26.19 36.23 -49.69
CA HIS A 324 -26.22 35.27 -50.82
C HIS A 324 -26.99 33.95 -50.48
N ASN A 325 -28.28 33.93 -50.86
CA ASN A 325 -29.13 32.90 -51.50
C ASN A 325 -28.72 31.39 -51.50
N LEU A 326 -29.58 30.49 -50.96
CA LEU A 326 -30.56 29.56 -51.62
C LEU A 326 -29.93 28.29 -52.27
N ALA A 327 -30.42 27.04 -52.20
CA ALA A 327 -31.71 26.42 -51.83
C ALA A 327 -31.61 24.86 -51.78
N THR A 328 -32.52 24.22 -50.99
CA THR A 328 -33.30 22.95 -51.22
C THR A 328 -32.56 21.60 -51.48
N ASP A 329 -33.00 20.38 -51.11
CA ASP A 329 -34.31 19.77 -50.79
C ASP A 329 -34.16 18.34 -50.18
N SER A 330 -35.19 17.86 -49.45
CA SER A 330 -35.74 16.48 -49.34
C SER A 330 -34.86 15.29 -48.84
N THR A 331 -35.30 14.18 -48.23
CA THR A 331 -36.53 13.65 -47.57
C THR A 331 -36.19 12.22 -47.08
N ASN A 332 -36.63 11.81 -45.88
CA ASN A 332 -37.20 10.48 -45.49
C ASN A 332 -37.16 10.37 -43.96
N SER A 333 -38.26 10.43 -43.20
CA SER A 333 -39.46 9.56 -43.12
C SER A 333 -39.16 8.13 -42.65
N GLY A 334 -39.55 7.86 -41.41
CA GLY A 334 -39.60 6.55 -40.76
C GLY A 334 -40.36 6.65 -39.44
N LYS A 335 -41.67 6.48 -39.50
CA LYS A 335 -42.66 6.66 -38.42
C LYS A 335 -43.38 5.34 -38.19
N VAL A 336 -43.38 4.79 -36.96
CA VAL A 336 -44.43 3.94 -36.30
C VAL A 336 -43.91 3.57 -34.89
N ALA A 337 -44.48 3.97 -33.74
CA ALA A 337 -45.79 3.67 -33.12
C ALA A 337 -46.02 2.15 -32.90
N GLY A 338 -46.30 1.58 -31.72
CA GLY A 338 -46.48 2.05 -30.35
C GLY A 338 -46.98 0.87 -29.46
N VAL A 339 -47.02 1.11 -28.13
CA VAL A 339 -47.92 0.50 -27.11
C VAL A 339 -47.72 -0.98 -26.69
N SER A 340 -47.41 -1.22 -25.41
CA SER A 340 -48.37 -1.70 -24.39
C SER A 340 -47.74 -1.99 -23.02
N ASN A 341 -48.56 -1.79 -21.98
CA ASN A 341 -48.28 -1.75 -20.54
C ASN A 341 -47.95 -3.10 -19.86
N GLU A 342 -47.16 -3.00 -18.79
CA GLU A 342 -47.42 -3.50 -17.41
C GLU A 342 -48.10 -4.86 -17.22
N LYS A 343 -47.40 -5.83 -16.59
CA LYS A 343 -47.79 -6.58 -15.37
C LYS A 343 -46.82 -7.74 -15.06
N ASP A 344 -46.42 -7.84 -13.78
CA ASP A 344 -45.93 -9.00 -13.01
C ASP A 344 -44.61 -8.69 -12.28
N ARG A 345 -44.36 -8.95 -10.99
CA ARG A 345 -45.09 -9.32 -9.77
C ARG A 345 -44.04 -9.25 -8.64
N ASN A 346 -44.46 -8.87 -7.42
CA ASN A 346 -44.00 -9.31 -6.07
C ASN A 346 -42.57 -9.91 -5.92
N SER A 347 -41.71 -9.58 -4.94
CA SER A 347 -41.86 -9.19 -3.53
C SER A 347 -40.43 -8.97 -2.97
N ASN A 348 -40.13 -8.02 -2.08
CA ASN A 348 -40.25 -8.22 -0.64
C ASN A 348 -40.14 -6.89 0.13
N LEU A 349 -41.29 -6.44 0.62
CA LEU A 349 -41.42 -5.68 1.85
C LEU A 349 -41.09 -6.63 3.02
N ALA A 350 -39.81 -6.76 3.39
CA ALA A 350 -39.40 -7.47 4.61
C ALA A 350 -37.93 -7.22 5.05
N THR A 351 -37.39 -6.00 4.97
CA THR A 351 -36.17 -5.64 5.76
C THR A 351 -36.09 -4.13 6.05
N LEU A 352 -37.23 -3.52 6.36
CA LEU A 352 -37.31 -2.15 6.86
C LEU A 352 -37.97 -2.18 8.24
N LEU A 353 -37.35 -2.87 9.20
CA LEU A 353 -37.79 -2.90 10.60
C LEU A 353 -36.77 -3.54 11.57
N ILE A 354 -35.48 -3.17 11.50
CA ILE A 354 -34.54 -3.32 12.65
C ILE A 354 -33.57 -2.12 12.64
N ALA A 355 -34.09 -0.93 12.94
CA ALA A 355 -33.27 0.26 13.22
C ALA A 355 -33.63 0.89 14.59
N ALA A 356 -34.31 0.14 15.46
CA ALA A 356 -34.59 0.52 16.83
C ALA A 356 -34.54 -0.73 17.71
N GLY A 357 -33.38 -1.01 18.30
CA GLY A 357 -33.23 -2.09 19.27
C GLY A 357 -31.93 -2.84 19.17
N LEU A 358 -30.79 -2.19 19.43
CA LEU A 358 -29.56 -2.83 19.92
C LEU A 358 -28.64 -1.82 20.66
N SER A 359 -29.23 -0.84 21.37
CA SER A 359 -28.54 -0.01 22.36
C SER A 359 -29.12 -0.20 23.78
N PHE A 360 -29.54 -1.43 24.11
CA PHE A 360 -30.03 -1.76 25.46
C PHE A 360 -29.67 -3.19 25.93
N LEU A 361 -28.52 -3.74 25.49
CA LEU A 361 -28.04 -5.05 25.93
C LEU A 361 -26.53 -5.11 26.20
N VAL A 362 -25.96 -4.02 26.74
CA VAL A 362 -24.62 -4.03 27.38
C VAL A 362 -24.64 -3.44 28.81
N THR A 363 -25.77 -2.93 29.31
CA THR A 363 -25.86 -2.39 30.69
C THR A 363 -26.60 -3.28 31.69
N ALA A 364 -27.08 -4.47 31.31
CA ALA A 364 -27.80 -5.37 32.23
C ALA A 364 -26.95 -6.51 32.83
N PHE A 365 -25.69 -6.71 32.40
CA PHE A 365 -24.83 -7.77 32.93
C PHE A 365 -23.54 -7.29 33.63
N ALA A 366 -23.25 -5.98 33.62
CA ALA A 366 -22.07 -5.40 34.29
C ALA A 366 -22.39 -4.69 35.63
N TRP A 367 -23.66 -4.40 35.95
CA TRP A 367 -24.01 -3.64 37.14
C TRP A 367 -23.91 -4.40 38.48
N PRO A 368 -24.18 -5.73 38.57
CA PRO A 368 -24.07 -6.45 39.85
C PRO A 368 -22.62 -6.72 40.31
N VAL A 369 -21.63 -6.57 39.43
CA VAL A 369 -20.21 -6.84 39.74
C VAL A 369 -19.49 -5.56 40.21
N ILE A 370 -19.93 -4.39 39.76
CA ILE A 370 -19.33 -3.09 40.11
C ILE A 370 -19.76 -2.61 41.50
N GLU A 371 -20.97 -2.97 41.97
CA GLU A 371 -21.45 -2.57 43.29
C GLU A 371 -20.72 -3.27 44.46
N LYS A 372 -20.11 -4.44 44.21
CA LYS A 372 -19.38 -5.21 45.24
C LYS A 372 -17.98 -4.66 45.55
N TYR A 373 -17.43 -3.81 44.68
CA TYR A 373 -16.08 -3.25 44.80
C TYR A 373 -16.04 -1.76 45.15
N LEU A 374 -17.16 -1.05 45.10
CA LEU A 374 -17.20 0.39 45.39
C LEU A 374 -17.54 0.75 46.85
N TRP A 375 -17.92 -0.22 47.70
CA TRP A 375 -18.29 0.03 49.10
C TRP A 375 -17.66 -0.96 50.10
N LYS A 376 -16.35 -1.21 50.01
CA LYS A 376 -15.58 -1.79 51.11
C LYS A 376 -14.26 -1.05 51.35
N LYS A 377 -14.35 -0.16 52.34
CA LYS A 377 -13.32 0.61 53.07
C LYS A 377 -12.68 1.79 52.35
#